data_AF-A0A6G1U403-F1
#
_entry.id   AF-A0A6G1U403-F1
#
_cell.length_a   1.000
_cell.length_b   1.000
_cell.length_c   1.000
_cell.angle_alpha   90.00
_cell.angle_beta   90.00
_cell.angle_gamma   90.00
#
_symmetry.space_group_name_H-M   'P 1'
#
loop_
_entity.id
_entity.type
_entity.pdbx_description
1 polymer ?
#
loop_
_entity_poly.entity_id
_entity_poly.type
_entity_poly.pdbx_seq_one_letter_code
_entity_poly.pdbx_strand_id
1 'polypeptide(L)'
;MKKNLVLFSASVFFFAIGYSCCHFTRQGTDISNKYIYIGNCVDSLISENYRSNFNDIEYGDGVDPYGVYNKKNGIVENANMAYTIANTILSNIYGSNQIKNEYPLKITLINNRFWVIEGSLSKGETGGTAIIVIKKDDGQVQYINHGK
;
A
#
# COMPACT_ATOMS: atom_id res chain seq x y z
N MET A 1 -11.48 -34.67 49.79
CA MET A 1 -10.28 -34.01 49.23
C MET A 1 -10.42 -33.91 47.72
N LYS A 2 -10.80 -32.74 47.19
CA LYS A 2 -10.82 -32.45 45.74
C LYS A 2 -10.03 -31.16 45.53
N LYS A 3 -9.04 -31.22 44.64
CA LYS A 3 -8.16 -30.11 44.26
C LYS A 3 -8.93 -29.20 43.28
N ASN A 4 -8.96 -27.91 43.55
CA ASN A 4 -9.47 -26.90 42.60
C ASN A 4 -8.37 -26.59 41.58
N LEU A 5 -8.63 -26.92 40.32
CA LEU A 5 -7.82 -26.51 39.18
C LEU A 5 -8.36 -25.17 38.68
N VAL A 6 -7.64 -24.08 38.96
CA VAL A 6 -7.95 -22.75 38.41
C VAL A 6 -7.45 -22.72 36.97
N LEU A 7 -8.37 -22.80 36.01
CA LEU A 7 -8.10 -22.53 34.59
C LEU A 7 -8.11 -21.02 34.37
N PHE A 8 -6.94 -20.44 34.09
CA PHE A 8 -6.82 -19.10 33.53
C PHE A 8 -7.37 -19.14 32.10
N SER A 9 -8.55 -18.56 31.90
CA SER A 9 -9.10 -18.25 30.59
C SER A 9 -8.25 -17.15 29.96
N ALA A 10 -7.34 -17.53 29.06
CA ALA A 10 -6.67 -16.56 28.19
C ALA A 10 -7.68 -16.12 27.13
N SER A 11 -8.22 -14.92 27.29
CA SER A 11 -9.04 -14.25 26.30
C SER A 11 -8.26 -14.09 25.00
N VAL A 12 -8.55 -14.97 24.03
CA VAL A 12 -8.12 -14.80 22.65
C VAL A 12 -8.93 -13.63 22.08
N PHE A 13 -8.30 -12.45 22.03
CA PHE A 13 -8.80 -11.32 21.25
C PHE A 13 -8.68 -11.68 19.77
N PHE A 14 -9.72 -12.35 19.24
CA PHE A 14 -9.97 -12.38 17.81
C PHE A 14 -10.34 -10.95 17.39
N PHE A 15 -9.37 -10.20 16.87
CA PHE A 15 -9.69 -9.07 16.02
C PHE A 15 -10.39 -9.63 14.78
N ALA A 16 -11.73 -9.57 14.82
CA ALA A 16 -12.57 -9.74 13.65
C ALA A 16 -12.35 -8.52 12.74
N ILE A 17 -11.26 -8.55 11.97
CA ILE A 17 -11.12 -7.64 10.84
C ILE A 17 -12.05 -8.18 9.77
N GLY A 18 -13.13 -7.45 9.54
CA GLY A 18 -14.13 -7.76 8.53
C GLY A 18 -13.47 -8.07 7.20
N TYR A 19 -13.76 -9.25 6.67
CA TYR A 19 -13.47 -9.62 5.29
C TYR A 19 -14.32 -8.71 4.38
N SER A 20 -13.82 -7.52 4.07
CA SER A 20 -14.24 -6.83 2.85
C SER A 20 -13.58 -7.60 1.71
N CYS A 21 -14.41 -8.34 0.98
CA CYS A 21 -14.03 -9.18 -0.13
C CYS A 21 -13.37 -8.32 -1.22
N CYS A 22 -12.03 -8.21 -1.21
CA CYS A 22 -11.33 -7.70 -2.37
C CYS A 22 -11.58 -8.68 -3.52
N HIS A 23 -12.30 -8.23 -4.56
CA HIS A 23 -12.45 -8.99 -5.79
C HIS A 23 -11.05 -9.16 -6.42
N PHE A 24 -10.47 -10.35 -6.23
CA PHE A 24 -9.17 -10.73 -6.75
C PHE A 24 -9.26 -10.92 -8.27
N THR A 25 -9.10 -9.83 -9.02
CA THR A 25 -8.87 -9.90 -10.47
C THR A 25 -7.37 -10.05 -10.72
N ARG A 26 -6.91 -11.25 -11.13
CA ARG A 26 -5.52 -11.45 -11.60
C ARG A 26 -5.27 -10.57 -12.82
N GLN A 27 -4.55 -9.47 -12.63
CA GLN A 27 -3.89 -8.75 -13.71
C GLN A 27 -2.38 -8.73 -13.44
N GLY A 28 -1.64 -9.46 -14.28
CA GLY A 28 -0.20 -9.30 -14.53
C GLY A 28 0.72 -9.65 -13.36
N THR A 29 1.21 -10.88 -13.30
CA THR A 29 2.49 -11.16 -12.66
C THR A 29 3.60 -10.64 -13.58
N ASP A 30 4.29 -9.56 -13.20
CA ASP A 30 5.52 -9.20 -13.91
C ASP A 30 6.53 -10.34 -13.73
N ILE A 31 7.17 -10.75 -14.84
CA ILE A 31 7.98 -11.97 -14.99
C ILE A 31 9.28 -11.90 -14.16
N SER A 32 9.53 -10.76 -13.48
CA SER A 32 10.72 -10.49 -12.70
C SER A 32 10.67 -10.91 -11.22
N ASN A 33 9.56 -11.46 -10.70
CA ASN A 33 9.35 -11.78 -9.26
C ASN A 33 9.56 -10.59 -8.29
N LYS A 34 9.65 -9.34 -8.78
CA LYS A 34 9.95 -8.17 -7.95
C LYS A 34 8.72 -7.63 -7.22
N TYR A 35 7.54 -7.76 -7.81
CA TYR A 35 6.29 -7.36 -7.18
C TYR A 35 5.12 -8.24 -7.60
N ILE A 36 4.07 -8.24 -6.78
CA ILE A 36 2.78 -8.85 -7.07
C ILE A 36 1.70 -7.78 -6.88
N TYR A 37 0.87 -7.58 -7.91
CA TYR A 37 -0.33 -6.77 -7.78
C TYR A 37 -1.46 -7.61 -7.19
N ILE A 38 -1.92 -7.23 -5.99
CA ILE A 38 -2.98 -7.91 -5.24
C ILE A 38 -4.36 -7.56 -5.80
N GLY A 39 -4.54 -6.32 -6.23
CA GLY A 39 -5.80 -5.83 -6.81
C GLY A 39 -6.28 -4.54 -6.19
N ASN A 40 -7.56 -4.26 -6.42
CA ASN A 40 -8.27 -3.11 -5.87
C ASN A 40 -8.97 -3.52 -4.57
N CYS A 41 -8.82 -2.71 -3.53
CA CYS A 41 -9.52 -2.90 -2.26
C CYS A 41 -10.26 -1.62 -1.85
N VAL A 42 -11.30 -1.79 -1.03
CA VAL A 42 -12.09 -0.69 -0.49
C VAL A 42 -11.88 -0.62 1.02
N ASP A 43 -11.51 0.55 1.52
CA ASP A 43 -11.37 0.86 2.94
C ASP A 43 -12.32 2.01 3.30
N SER A 44 -13.31 1.72 4.16
CA SER A 44 -14.32 2.69 4.58
C SER A 44 -13.78 3.76 5.52
N LEU A 45 -12.60 3.57 6.12
CA LEU A 45 -11.95 4.55 6.98
C LEU A 45 -11.22 5.63 6.17
N ILE A 46 -10.91 5.34 4.90
CA ILE A 46 -10.28 6.31 4.00
C ILE A 46 -11.38 7.11 3.30
N SER A 47 -11.61 8.32 3.82
CA SER A 47 -12.56 9.29 3.26
C SER A 47 -12.39 9.47 1.75
N GLU A 48 -13.52 9.42 1.01
CA GLU A 48 -13.60 9.79 -0.40
C GLU A 48 -13.23 11.26 -0.66
N ASN A 49 -13.11 12.08 0.39
CA ASN A 49 -12.89 13.52 0.30
C ASN A 49 -11.46 13.99 0.66
N TYR A 50 -10.43 13.13 0.66
CA TYR A 50 -9.04 13.59 0.89
C TYR A 50 -8.53 14.65 -0.13
N ARG A 51 -9.31 14.96 -1.18
CA ARG A 51 -8.98 15.94 -2.22
C ARG A 51 -9.67 17.30 -2.04
N SER A 52 -10.20 17.60 -0.86
CA SER A 52 -11.06 18.78 -0.67
C SER A 52 -10.37 20.13 -0.82
N ASN A 53 -9.04 20.22 -0.82
CA ASN A 53 -8.32 21.48 -1.01
C ASN A 53 -7.38 21.41 -2.23
N PHE A 54 -7.91 21.77 -3.39
CA PHE A 54 -7.11 22.16 -4.57
C PHE A 54 -6.74 23.65 -4.55
N ASN A 55 -7.15 24.38 -3.51
CA ASN A 55 -6.97 25.83 -3.40
C ASN A 55 -5.50 26.27 -3.39
N ASP A 56 -4.57 25.34 -3.14
CA ASP A 56 -3.13 25.63 -3.07
C ASP A 56 -2.41 25.43 -4.42
N ILE A 57 -3.13 25.07 -5.50
CA ILE A 57 -2.52 24.85 -6.82
C ILE A 57 -3.10 25.85 -7.82
N GLU A 58 -2.37 26.95 -8.02
CA GLU A 58 -2.66 27.93 -9.06
C GLU A 58 -1.85 27.59 -10.32
N TYR A 59 -2.55 27.27 -11.40
CA TYR A 59 -1.93 27.06 -12.70
C TYR A 59 -1.69 28.40 -13.40
N GLY A 60 -0.52 28.55 -14.03
CA GLY A 60 -0.35 29.57 -15.05
C GLY A 60 -1.44 29.40 -16.12
N ASP A 61 -2.16 30.47 -16.41
CA ASP A 61 -3.22 30.55 -17.43
C ASP A 61 -4.48 29.68 -17.16
N GLY A 62 -4.63 29.11 -15.94
CA GLY A 62 -5.78 28.28 -15.59
C GLY A 62 -5.86 26.94 -16.34
N VAL A 63 -4.76 26.54 -16.99
CA VAL A 63 -4.66 25.29 -17.74
C VAL A 63 -3.90 24.27 -16.91
N ASP A 64 -4.44 23.06 -16.74
CA ASP A 64 -3.72 21.92 -16.16
C ASP A 64 -2.76 21.34 -17.23
N PRO A 65 -1.46 21.71 -17.23
CA PRO A 65 -0.55 21.23 -18.24
C PRO A 65 -0.37 19.72 -18.05
N TYR A 66 -0.64 18.95 -19.11
CA TYR A 66 -0.65 17.48 -19.12
C TYR A 66 -1.80 16.81 -18.36
N GLY A 67 -2.76 17.58 -17.83
CA GLY A 67 -3.94 17.02 -17.20
C GLY A 67 -3.63 16.29 -15.89
N VAL A 68 -2.62 16.69 -15.11
CA VAL A 68 -2.18 15.99 -13.89
C VAL A 68 -3.35 15.72 -12.94
N TYR A 69 -4.23 16.70 -12.72
CA TYR A 69 -5.38 16.50 -11.84
C TYR A 69 -6.63 16.00 -12.56
N ASN A 70 -6.73 16.24 -13.87
CA ASN A 70 -7.86 15.80 -14.69
C ASN A 70 -7.65 14.43 -15.37
N LYS A 71 -6.49 13.78 -15.18
CA LYS A 71 -6.18 12.48 -15.76
C LYS A 71 -7.03 11.42 -15.06
N LYS A 72 -7.97 10.84 -15.80
CA LYS A 72 -8.91 9.80 -15.32
C LYS A 72 -8.24 8.66 -14.55
N ASN A 73 -7.05 8.25 -14.98
CA ASN A 73 -6.32 7.14 -14.36
C ASN A 73 -5.25 7.60 -13.35
N GLY A 74 -5.12 8.90 -13.09
CA GLY A 74 -4.02 9.48 -12.30
C GLY A 74 -2.68 9.42 -13.05
N ILE A 75 -1.67 10.10 -12.51
CA ILE A 75 -0.30 10.07 -13.02
C ILE A 75 0.37 8.72 -12.75
N VAL A 76 0.19 8.15 -11.55
CA VAL A 76 0.67 6.80 -11.23
C VAL A 76 -0.39 5.81 -11.68
N GLU A 77 -0.46 5.58 -12.98
CA GLU A 77 -1.61 4.95 -13.62
C GLU A 77 -1.75 3.44 -13.34
N ASN A 78 -0.66 2.75 -13.00
CA ASN A 78 -0.63 1.29 -12.90
C ASN A 78 0.37 0.79 -11.83
N ALA A 79 0.25 -0.49 -11.49
CA ALA A 79 1.07 -1.12 -10.43
C ALA A 79 2.57 -1.14 -10.75
N ASN A 80 2.97 -1.24 -12.03
CA ASN A 80 4.39 -1.21 -12.41
C ASN A 80 5.01 0.17 -12.17
N MET A 81 4.27 1.24 -12.46
CA MET A 81 4.72 2.60 -12.17
C MET A 81 4.80 2.84 -10.66
N ALA A 82 3.79 2.38 -9.90
CA ALA A 82 3.80 2.42 -8.44
C ALA A 82 5.00 1.65 -7.86
N TYR A 83 5.27 0.44 -8.37
CA TYR A 83 6.47 -0.35 -8.03
C TYR A 83 7.75 0.44 -8.29
N THR A 84 7.88 1.03 -9.48
CA THR A 84 9.11 1.72 -9.89
C THR A 84 9.42 2.91 -8.98
N ILE A 85 8.40 3.72 -8.65
CA ILE A 85 8.54 4.85 -7.72
C ILE A 85 8.88 4.35 -6.32
N ALA A 86 8.09 3.40 -5.80
CA ALA A 86 8.28 2.84 -4.46
C ALA A 86 9.67 2.22 -4.30
N ASN A 87 10.08 1.35 -5.21
CA ASN A 87 11.37 0.68 -5.18
C ASN A 87 12.53 1.67 -5.21
N THR A 88 12.42 2.73 -6.03
CA THR A 88 13.45 3.78 -6.11
C THR A 88 13.62 4.49 -4.77
N ILE A 89 12.51 4.95 -4.18
CA ILE A 89 12.51 5.70 -2.92
C ILE A 89 12.97 4.81 -1.76
N LEU A 90 12.38 3.63 -1.62
CA LEU A 90 12.68 2.70 -0.54
C LEU A 90 14.13 2.19 -0.61
N SER A 91 14.65 1.90 -1.80
CA SER A 91 16.05 1.49 -1.96
C SER A 91 17.03 2.60 -1.60
N ASN A 92 16.66 3.87 -1.84
CA ASN A 92 17.47 5.01 -1.43
C ASN A 92 17.48 5.20 0.09
N ILE A 93 16.37 4.93 0.77
CA ILE A 93 16.24 5.10 2.23
C ILE A 93 16.84 3.92 3.00
N TYR A 94 16.48 2.69 2.64
CA TYR A 94 16.81 1.47 3.39
C TYR A 94 17.92 0.63 2.77
N GLY A 95 18.37 0.98 1.56
CA GLY A 95 19.38 0.25 0.80
C GLY A 95 18.78 -0.79 -0.12
N SER A 96 19.31 -0.87 -1.34
CA SER A 96 18.81 -1.77 -2.39
C SER A 96 18.85 -3.25 -2.01
N ASN A 97 19.82 -3.68 -1.18
CA ASN A 97 19.91 -5.07 -0.75
C ASN A 97 18.80 -5.44 0.24
N GLN A 98 18.46 -4.52 1.15
CA GLN A 98 17.37 -4.70 2.10
C GLN A 98 16.04 -4.87 1.33
N ILE A 99 15.74 -3.96 0.42
CA ILE A 99 14.47 -4.00 -0.34
C ILE A 99 14.38 -5.24 -1.23
N LYS A 100 15.49 -5.69 -1.82
CA LYS A 100 15.51 -6.95 -2.59
C LYS A 100 15.17 -8.18 -1.75
N ASN A 101 15.55 -8.20 -0.48
CA ASN A 101 15.23 -9.31 0.42
C ASN A 101 13.74 -9.34 0.80
N GLU A 102 13.04 -8.23 0.61
CA GLU A 102 11.61 -8.10 0.86
C GLU A 102 10.75 -8.36 -0.40
N TYR A 103 11.37 -8.83 -1.48
CA TYR A 103 10.63 -9.23 -2.68
C TYR A 103 9.85 -10.54 -2.48
N PRO A 104 8.72 -10.72 -3.17
CA PRO A 104 8.05 -9.71 -4.02
C PRO A 104 7.38 -8.62 -3.19
N LEU A 105 7.48 -7.36 -3.62
CA LEU A 105 6.68 -6.28 -3.05
C LEU A 105 5.21 -6.49 -3.37
N LYS A 106 4.33 -6.40 -2.38
CA LYS A 106 2.88 -6.50 -2.55
C LYS A 106 2.32 -5.12 -2.85
N ILE A 107 1.53 -5.01 -3.90
CA ILE A 107 0.94 -3.73 -4.33
C ILE A 107 -0.58 -3.84 -4.32
N THR A 108 -1.24 -2.91 -3.64
CA THR A 108 -2.69 -2.83 -3.56
C THR A 108 -3.13 -1.41 -3.92
N LEU A 109 -4.21 -1.28 -4.70
CA LEU A 109 -4.86 -0.01 -4.96
C LEU A 109 -6.06 0.17 -4.04
N ILE A 110 -5.98 1.10 -3.09
CA ILE A 110 -7.05 1.38 -2.13
C ILE A 110 -7.95 2.50 -2.63
N ASN A 111 -9.26 2.26 -2.65
CA ASN A 111 -10.32 3.20 -3.05
C ASN A 111 -10.11 3.83 -4.44
N ASN A 112 -9.33 3.20 -5.33
CA ASN A 112 -8.88 3.79 -6.60
C ASN A 112 -8.09 5.12 -6.42
N ARG A 113 -7.43 5.30 -5.29
CA ARG A 113 -6.77 6.55 -4.88
C ARG A 113 -5.34 6.41 -4.40
N PHE A 114 -5.04 5.34 -3.66
CA PHE A 114 -3.74 5.18 -3.03
C PHE A 114 -3.11 3.85 -3.44
N TRP A 115 -1.91 3.92 -3.97
CA TRP A 115 -1.05 2.76 -4.10
C TRP A 115 -0.40 2.50 -2.76
N VAL A 116 -0.66 1.33 -2.19
CA VAL A 116 0.01 0.83 -0.99
C VAL A 116 0.98 -0.25 -1.43
N ILE A 117 2.25 -0.08 -1.11
CA ILE A 117 3.33 -0.99 -1.46
C ILE A 117 4.00 -1.47 -0.17
N GLU A 118 4.07 -2.77 0.00
CA GLU A 118 4.58 -3.43 1.21
C GLU A 118 5.62 -4.49 0.84
N GLY A 119 6.69 -4.59 1.62
CA GLY A 119 7.62 -5.70 1.53
C GLY A 119 7.01 -7.01 2.03
N SER A 120 7.60 -8.13 1.61
CA SER A 120 7.25 -9.48 2.04
C SER A 120 8.29 -10.02 3.02
N LEU A 121 7.83 -10.89 3.94
CA LEU A 121 8.72 -11.72 4.76
C LEU A 121 8.58 -13.17 4.32
N SER A 122 9.70 -13.89 4.32
CA SER A 122 9.68 -15.33 4.12
C SER A 122 9.08 -16.04 5.32
N LYS A 123 8.54 -17.24 5.10
CA LYS A 123 7.96 -18.05 6.17
C LYS A 123 9.02 -18.35 7.23
N GLY A 124 8.78 -17.86 8.45
CA GLY A 124 9.68 -18.07 9.60
C GLY A 124 10.64 -16.91 9.87
N GLU A 125 10.64 -15.86 9.07
CA GLU A 125 11.35 -14.62 9.38
C GLU A 125 10.57 -13.78 10.40
N THR A 126 11.32 -13.05 11.23
CA THR A 126 10.77 -12.14 12.25
C THR A 126 11.34 -10.74 12.03
N GLY A 127 10.52 -9.72 12.29
CA GLY A 127 10.77 -8.34 11.93
C GLY A 127 9.62 -7.78 11.12
N GLY A 128 9.77 -6.57 10.59
CA GLY A 128 8.79 -6.02 9.66
C GLY A 128 9.44 -5.59 8.34
N THR A 129 8.61 -4.96 7.51
CA THR A 129 8.91 -4.68 6.11
C THR A 129 8.69 -3.21 5.80
N ALA A 130 9.30 -2.76 4.71
CA ALA A 130 9.08 -1.45 4.16
C ALA A 130 7.62 -1.30 3.72
N ILE A 131 7.03 -0.16 4.06
CA ILE A 131 5.69 0.24 3.62
C ILE A 131 5.80 1.66 3.06
N ILE A 132 5.21 1.88 1.88
CA ILE A 132 5.06 3.21 1.29
C ILE A 132 3.65 3.37 0.71
N VAL A 133 3.07 4.53 0.93
CA VAL A 133 1.76 4.92 0.37
C VAL A 133 1.94 6.09 -0.57
N ILE A 134 1.44 5.96 -1.79
CA ILE A 134 1.60 6.93 -2.87
C ILE A 134 0.22 7.29 -3.41
N LYS A 135 -0.07 8.59 -3.57
CA LYS A 135 -1.28 9.03 -4.26
C LYS A 135 -1.22 8.63 -5.74
N LYS A 136 -2.26 7.96 -6.22
CA LYS A 136 -2.43 7.59 -7.63
C LYS A 136 -2.45 8.80 -8.56
N ASP A 137 -2.98 9.91 -8.08
CA ASP A 137 -3.28 11.09 -8.88
C ASP A 137 -2.02 11.84 -9.34
N ASP A 138 -1.10 12.12 -8.42
CA ASP A 138 0.05 13.01 -8.63
C ASP A 138 1.38 12.38 -8.18
N GLY A 139 1.35 11.16 -7.62
CA GLY A 139 2.54 10.49 -7.11
C GLY A 139 3.04 11.05 -5.77
N GLN A 140 2.29 11.92 -5.09
CA GLN A 140 2.70 12.44 -3.79
C GLN A 140 2.79 11.30 -2.77
N VAL A 141 3.97 11.14 -2.17
CA VAL A 141 4.20 10.18 -1.09
C VAL A 141 3.47 10.66 0.16
N GLN A 142 2.60 9.80 0.69
CA GLN A 142 1.76 10.10 1.86
C GLN A 142 2.38 9.57 3.15
N TYR A 143 3.09 8.46 3.05
CA TYR A 143 3.58 7.73 4.21
C TYR A 143 4.73 6.81 3.81
N ILE A 144 5.74 6.72 4.68
CA ILE A 144 6.82 5.75 4.60
C ILE A 144 7.06 5.23 6.02
N ASN A 145 7.17 3.91 6.19
CA ASN A 145 7.62 3.28 7.42
C ASN A 145 8.36 1.97 7.11
N HIS A 146 9.06 1.42 8.09
CA HIS A 146 9.61 0.07 8.07
C HIS A 146 9.16 -0.61 9.36
N GLY A 147 8.25 -1.58 9.23
CA GLY A 147 7.60 -2.23 10.36
C GLY A 147 8.58 -3.02 11.24
N LYS A 148 8.15 -3.40 12.44
CA LYS A 148 8.82 -4.35 13.33
C LYS A 148 7.90 -5.47 13.73
#